data_AF-A0A1Y0N600-F1
#
_entry.id   AF-A0A1Y0N600-F1
#
_cell.length_a   1.000
_cell.length_b   1.000
_cell.length_c   1.000
_cell.angle_alpha   90.00
_cell.angle_beta   90.00
_cell.angle_gamma   90.00
#
_symmetry.space_group_name_H-M   'P 1'
#
loop_
_entity.id
_entity.type
_entity.pdbx_description
1 polymer ?
#
loop_
_entity_poly.entity_id
_entity_poly.type
_entity_poly.pdbx_seq_one_letter_code
_entity_poly.pdbx_strand_id
1 'polypeptide(L)'
;MMGNSPYVLVLLLAGLIAANLPFATSRFFGLFGSASKSLALRLVELVVLYFLVGGLGLLLEKNAGQIAPQGWEFYAITATLFLTFAFPGFVYRYLLKHHD
;
A
#
# COMPACT_ATOMS: atom_id res chain seq x y z
N MET A 1 5.44 -10.06 -27.32
CA MET A 1 5.59 -11.09 -26.29
C MET A 1 5.42 -10.40 -24.95
N MET A 2 4.33 -10.69 -24.23
CA MET A 2 3.98 -10.01 -22.96
C MET A 2 5.16 -10.05 -21.97
N GLY A 3 5.66 -8.88 -21.58
CA GLY A 3 6.77 -8.73 -20.66
C GLY A 3 6.39 -9.16 -19.25
N ASN A 4 6.85 -10.35 -18.85
CA ASN A 4 6.69 -10.86 -17.48
C ASN A 4 7.79 -10.27 -16.59
N SER A 5 7.73 -8.95 -16.38
CA SER A 5 8.70 -8.24 -15.55
C SER A 5 8.47 -8.61 -14.07
N PRO A 6 9.40 -9.31 -13.39
CA PRO A 6 9.21 -9.76 -12.01
C PRO A 6 8.96 -8.59 -11.04
N TYR A 7 9.35 -7.38 -11.42
CA TYR A 7 9.14 -6.16 -10.64
C TYR A 7 7.66 -5.85 -10.41
N VAL A 8 6.78 -6.14 -11.38
CA VAL A 8 5.34 -5.88 -11.23
C VAL A 8 4.73 -6.74 -10.13
N LEU A 9 5.05 -8.04 -10.13
CA LEU A 9 4.56 -8.96 -9.10
C LEU A 9 5.09 -8.58 -7.71
N VAL A 10 6.38 -8.22 -7.63
CA VAL A 10 6.99 -7.75 -6.38
C VAL A 10 6.30 -6.51 -5.85
N LEU A 11 6.00 -5.53 -6.72
CA LEU A 11 5.28 -4.31 -6.33
C LEU A 11 3.84 -4.58 -5.91
N LEU A 12 3.15 -5.51 -6.58
CA LEU A 12 1.81 -5.93 -6.19
C LEU A 12 1.79 -6.60 -4.82
N LEU A 13 2.71 -7.53 -4.56
CA LEU A 13 2.84 -8.19 -3.26
C LEU A 13 3.26 -7.19 -2.17
N ALA A 14 4.21 -6.30 -2.46
CA ALA A 14 4.61 -5.24 -1.55
C ALA A 14 3.45 -4.29 -1.23
N GLY A 15 2.68 -3.89 -2.24
CA GLY A 15 1.48 -3.07 -2.08
C GLY A 15 0.41 -3.77 -1.24
N LEU A 16 0.18 -5.07 -1.46
CA LEU A 16 -0.76 -5.86 -0.67
C LEU A 16 -0.36 -5.92 0.81
N ILE A 17 0.92 -6.17 1.11
CA ILE A 17 1.43 -6.22 2.49
C ILE A 17 1.37 -4.82 3.11
N ALA A 18 1.84 -3.80 2.40
CA ALA A 18 1.88 -2.43 2.87
C ALA A 18 0.48 -1.88 3.17
N ALA A 19 -0.50 -2.12 2.30
CA ALA A 19 -1.87 -1.65 2.51
C ALA A 19 -2.54 -2.23 3.76
N ASN A 20 -2.11 -3.43 4.21
CA ASN A 20 -2.68 -4.10 5.39
C ASN A 20 -1.92 -3.82 6.69
N LEU A 21 -0.66 -3.36 6.62
CA LEU A 21 0.19 -3.06 7.78
C LEU A 21 -0.46 -2.13 8.82
N PRO A 22 -1.12 -1.00 8.44
CA PRO A 22 -1.74 -0.08 9.40
C PRO A 22 -2.83 -0.74 10.27
N PHE A 23 -3.49 -1.77 9.74
CA PHE A 23 -4.61 -2.44 10.40
C PHE A 23 -4.16 -3.67 11.18
N ALA A 24 -3.21 -4.43 10.63
CA ALA A 24 -2.71 -5.66 11.24
C ALA A 24 -1.92 -5.41 12.55
N THR A 25 -1.28 -4.24 12.71
CA THR A 25 -0.35 -3.98 13.81
C THR A 25 -0.70 -2.70 14.59
N SER A 26 -0.49 -2.68 15.91
CA SER A 26 -0.61 -1.49 16.77
C SER A 26 0.60 -0.53 16.71
N ARG A 27 1.68 -0.95 16.05
CA ARG A 27 2.92 -0.18 15.85
C ARG A 27 2.86 0.72 14.63
N PHE A 28 3.42 1.91 14.70
CA PHE A 28 3.50 2.83 13.56
C PHE A 28 4.26 2.18 12.40
N PHE A 29 3.63 2.19 11.22
CA PHE A 29 4.11 1.54 10.00
C PHE A 29 4.48 0.04 10.15
N GLY A 30 4.01 -0.63 11.22
CA GLY A 30 4.41 -1.99 11.56
C GLY A 30 5.71 -2.13 12.34
N LEU A 31 6.47 -1.05 12.50
CA LEU A 31 7.86 -1.10 12.96
C LEU A 31 8.06 -0.47 14.35
N PHE A 32 7.48 0.71 14.63
CA PHE A 32 7.89 1.52 15.77
C PHE A 32 6.75 1.92 16.70
N GLY A 33 7.02 1.90 18.01
CA GLY A 33 6.09 2.32 19.06
C GLY A 33 4.87 1.39 19.19
N SER A 34 4.13 1.51 20.28
CA SER A 34 2.79 0.91 20.41
C SER A 34 1.84 2.03 20.74
N ALA A 35 0.83 2.25 19.89
CA ALA A 35 -0.12 3.33 20.07
C ALA A 35 -1.56 2.84 19.94
N SER A 36 -2.47 3.44 20.71
CA SER A 36 -3.89 3.40 20.40
C SER A 36 -4.12 4.22 19.14
N LYS A 37 -4.06 3.57 17.98
CA LYS A 37 -4.22 4.22 16.69
C LYS A 37 -5.70 4.46 16.41
N SER A 38 -6.08 5.73 16.35
CA SER A 38 -7.36 6.14 15.78
C SER A 38 -7.44 5.75 14.29
N LEU A 39 -8.65 5.67 13.76
CA LEU A 39 -8.87 5.43 12.34
C LEU A 39 -8.18 6.48 11.46
N ALA A 40 -8.22 7.75 11.88
CA ALA A 40 -7.54 8.84 11.17
C ALA A 40 -6.03 8.60 11.04
N LEU A 41 -5.35 8.14 12.10
CA LEU A 41 -3.93 7.83 12.04
C LEU A 41 -3.63 6.67 11.07
N ARG A 42 -4.48 5.64 11.03
CA ARG A 42 -4.31 4.53 10.07
C ARG A 42 -4.51 4.97 8.62
N LEU A 43 -5.44 5.90 8.36
CA LEU A 43 -5.62 6.48 7.03
C LEU A 43 -4.40 7.31 6.62
N VAL A 44 -3.81 8.08 7.53
CA VAL A 44 -2.57 8.82 7.26
C VAL A 44 -1.43 7.85 6.94
N GLU A 45 -1.27 6.78 7.72
CA GLU A 45 -0.28 5.74 7.42
C GLU A 45 -0.53 5.10 6.06
N LEU A 46 -1.79 4.83 5.70
CA LEU A 46 -2.16 4.25 4.42
C LEU A 46 -1.75 5.15 3.25
N VAL A 47 -2.01 6.45 3.34
CA VAL A 47 -1.61 7.45 2.34
C VAL A 47 -0.09 7.49 2.21
N VAL A 48 0.64 7.51 3.33
CA VAL A 48 2.10 7.52 3.32
C VAL A 48 2.65 6.23 2.69
N LEU A 49 2.11 5.06 3.05
CA LEU A 49 2.51 3.77 2.49
C LEU A 49 2.22 3.66 0.99
N TYR A 50 1.11 4.22 0.52
CA TYR A 50 0.82 4.32 -0.91
C TYR A 50 1.93 5.08 -1.65
N PHE A 51 2.32 6.26 -1.17
CA PHE A 51 3.40 7.03 -1.79
C PHE A 51 4.77 6.34 -1.69
N LEU A 52 5.04 5.62 -0.61
CA LEU A 52 6.28 4.83 -0.47
C LEU A 52 6.34 3.69 -1.49
N VAL A 53 5.27 2.89 -1.61
CA VAL A 53 5.21 1.78 -2.58
C VAL A 53 5.21 2.30 -4.02
N GLY A 54 4.44 3.35 -4.31
CA GLY A 54 4.43 3.99 -5.62
C GLY A 54 5.78 4.59 -6.00
N GLY A 55 6.45 5.25 -5.05
CA GLY A 55 7.80 5.79 -5.23
C GLY A 55 8.85 4.70 -5.48
N LEU A 56 8.75 3.56 -4.79
CA LEU A 56 9.59 2.39 -5.06
C LEU A 56 9.32 1.82 -6.46
N GLY A 57 8.05 1.77 -6.89
CA GLY A 57 7.68 1.36 -8.24
C GLY A 57 8.32 2.23 -9.31
N LEU A 58 8.23 3.55 -9.15
CA LEU A 58 8.89 4.52 -10.02
C LEU A 58 10.41 4.35 -10.05
N LEU A 59 11.03 4.05 -8.92
CA LEU A 59 12.47 3.84 -8.83
C LEU A 59 12.91 2.55 -9.53
N LEU A 60 12.13 1.47 -9.39
CA LEU A 60 12.39 0.20 -10.09
C LEU A 60 12.19 0.34 -11.60
N GLU A 61 11.15 1.07 -12.02
CA GLU A 61 10.84 1.31 -13.43
C GLU A 61 11.92 2.18 -14.09
N LYS A 62 12.47 3.17 -13.36
CA LYS A 62 13.67 3.93 -13.74
C LYS A 62 14.89 3.06 -14.03
N ASN A 63 15.08 1.97 -13.29
CA ASN A 63 16.20 1.05 -13.50
C ASN A 63 15.95 0.07 -14.65
N ALA A 64 14.69 -0.12 -15.06
CA ALA A 64 14.29 -1.07 -16.09
C ALA A 64 14.19 -0.48 -17.51
N GLY A 65 14.29 0.85 -17.69
CA GLY A 65 14.30 1.48 -19.02
C GLY A 65 13.68 2.88 -19.08
N GLN A 66 13.05 3.20 -20.22
CA GLN A 66 12.34 4.47 -20.44
C GLN A 66 11.05 4.53 -19.61
N ILE A 67 10.93 5.56 -18.78
CA ILE A 67 9.69 5.84 -18.03
C ILE A 67 8.65 6.33 -19.03
N ALA A 68 7.58 5.55 -19.24
CA ALA A 68 6.43 6.04 -19.97
C ALA A 68 5.78 7.21 -19.21
N PRO A 69 5.29 8.26 -19.88
CA PRO A 69 4.62 9.37 -19.19
C PRO A 69 3.39 8.84 -18.43
N GLN A 70 3.46 8.87 -17.09
CA GLN A 70 2.36 8.47 -16.23
C GLN A 70 1.36 9.64 -16.11
N GLY A 71 0.15 9.45 -16.64
CA GLY A 71 -0.94 10.40 -16.50
C GLY A 71 -1.58 10.37 -15.11
N TRP A 72 -2.53 11.28 -14.87
CA TRP A 72 -3.30 11.31 -13.62
C TRP A 72 -4.10 10.00 -13.41
N GLU A 73 -4.47 9.34 -14.51
CA GLU A 73 -5.19 8.07 -14.55
C GLU A 73 -4.39 6.96 -13.85
N PHE A 74 -3.07 6.94 -14.04
CA PHE A 74 -2.20 5.96 -13.38
C PHE A 74 -2.28 6.08 -11.86
N TYR A 75 -2.22 7.31 -11.34
CA TYR A 75 -2.35 7.57 -9.91
C TYR A 75 -3.74 7.25 -9.38
N ALA A 76 -4.80 7.52 -10.15
CA ALA A 76 -6.17 7.16 -9.75
C ALA A 76 -6.37 5.65 -9.66
N ILE A 77 -5.90 4.89 -10.65
CA ILE A 77 -6.02 3.43 -10.70
C ILE A 77 -5.18 2.77 -9.61
N THR A 78 -3.92 3.20 -9.43
CA THR A 78 -3.04 2.63 -8.40
C THR A 78 -3.53 2.97 -6.99
N ALA A 79 -4.07 4.17 -6.76
CA ALA A 79 -4.67 4.54 -5.48
C ALA A 79 -5.91 3.68 -5.17
N THR A 80 -6.82 3.49 -6.13
CA THR A 80 -8.01 2.64 -5.94
C THR A 80 -7.65 1.17 -5.75
N LEU A 81 -6.62 0.67 -6.44
CA LEU A 81 -6.06 -0.66 -6.20
C LEU A 81 -5.51 -0.79 -4.78
N PHE A 82 -4.74 0.19 -4.31
CA PHE A 82 -4.17 0.18 -2.97
C PHE A 82 -5.24 0.21 -1.88
N LEU A 83 -6.31 1.00 -2.07
CA LEU A 83 -7.48 0.99 -1.19
C LEU A 83 -8.18 -0.38 -1.18
N THR A 84 -8.29 -1.04 -2.35
CA THR A 84 -8.84 -2.38 -2.45
C THR A 84 -8.01 -3.38 -1.65
N PHE A 85 -6.69 -3.29 -1.71
CA PHE A 85 -5.79 -4.12 -0.90
C PHE A 85 -5.88 -3.83 0.60
N ALA A 86 -6.20 -2.60 0.99
CA ALA A 86 -6.39 -2.22 2.39
C ALA A 86 -7.68 -2.78 3.02
N PHE A 87 -8.67 -3.11 2.17
CA PHE A 87 -9.99 -3.56 2.58
C PHE A 87 -9.99 -4.77 3.54
N PRO A 88 -9.28 -5.90 3.27
CA PRO A 88 -9.25 -7.03 4.19
C PRO A 88 -8.74 -6.67 5.60
N GLY A 89 -7.68 -5.87 5.70
CA GLY A 89 -7.15 -5.38 6.98
C GLY A 89 -8.14 -4.47 7.71
N PHE A 90 -8.79 -3.57 6.98
CA PHE A 90 -9.86 -2.72 7.51
C PHE A 90 -11.01 -3.56 8.08
N VAL A 91 -11.55 -4.50 7.30
CA VAL A 91 -12.64 -5.38 7.72
C VAL A 91 -12.24 -6.21 8.93
N TYR A 92 -11.07 -6.84 8.90
CA TYR A 92 -10.60 -7.66 10.00
C TYR A 92 -10.59 -6.87 11.32
N ARG A 93 -10.06 -5.64 11.31
CA ARG A 93 -9.91 -4.90 12.57
C ARG A 93 -11.13 -4.12 13.01
N TYR A 94 -11.95 -3.62 12.09
CA TYR A 94 -13.10 -2.81 12.46
C TYR A 94 -14.41 -3.60 12.50
N LEU A 95 -14.57 -4.63 11.66
CA LEU A 95 -15.80 -5.42 11.61
C LEU A 95 -15.68 -6.73 12.39
N LEU A 96 -14.55 -7.45 12.27
CA LEU A 96 -14.37 -8.74 12.96
C LEU A 96 -13.83 -8.57 14.39
N LYS A 97 -12.86 -7.68 14.59
CA LYS A 97 -12.24 -7.46 15.91
C LYS A 97 -13.06 -6.50 16.79
N HIS A 98 -14.38 -6.60 16.75
CA HIS A 98 -15.32 -5.75 17.51
C HIS A 98 -15.34 -6.01 19.03
N HIS A 99 -14.31 -6.64 19.58
CA HIS A 99 -14.21 -7.06 20.97
C HIS A 99 -12.80 -6.71 21.50
N ASP A 100 -12.54 -5.44 21.81
CA ASP A 100 -11.53 -5.01 22.79
C ASP A 100 -12.17 -3.88 23.62
#